data_AF-A0A965GDQ2-F1
#
_entry.id   AF-A0A965GDQ2-F1
#
_cell.length_a   1.000
_cell.length_b   1.000
_cell.length_c   1.000
_cell.angle_alpha   90.00
_cell.angle_beta   90.00
_cell.angle_gamma   90.00
#
_symmetry.space_group_name_H-M   'P 1'
#
loop_
_entity.id
_entity.type
_entity.pdbx_description
1 polymer ?
#
loop_
_entity_poly.entity_id
_entity_poly.type
_entity_poly.pdbx_seq_one_letter_code
_entity_poly.pdbx_strand_id
1 'polypeptide(L)' 'GRSFLHDPRKRQCTLASVTSIHFDKNGKVLGLTYSEPARHLLPENK' A
#
# COMPACT_ATOMS: atom_id res chain seq x y z
N GLY A 1 -4.49 15.71 -14.57
CA GLY A 1 -4.94 15.22 -13.25
C GLY A 1 -4.11 15.90 -12.18
N ARG A 2 -4.70 16.26 -11.04
CA ARG A 2 -3.96 16.95 -9.95
C ARG A 2 -2.92 15.99 -9.37
N SER A 3 -1.65 16.40 -9.32
CA SER A 3 -0.63 15.66 -8.57
C SER A 3 -1.01 15.69 -7.10
N PHE A 4 -1.37 14.54 -6.56
CA PHE A 4 -1.42 14.37 -5.11
C PHE A 4 0.02 14.37 -4.58
N LEU A 5 0.24 14.97 -3.42
CA LEU A 5 1.54 14.95 -2.71
C LEU A 5 2.07 13.52 -2.51
N HIS A 6 1.18 12.54 -2.51
CA HIS A 6 1.50 11.11 -2.50
C HIS A 6 1.07 10.44 -3.80
N ASP A 7 1.93 9.59 -4.36
CA ASP A 7 1.57 8.59 -5.37
C ASP A 7 1.56 7.21 -4.70
N PRO A 8 0.39 6.60 -4.43
CA PRO A 8 0.31 5.30 -3.77
C PRO A 8 1.00 4.18 -4.57
N ARG A 9 1.21 4.37 -5.88
CA ARG A 9 1.90 3.38 -6.75
C ARG A 9 3.42 3.39 -6.56
N LYS A 10 3.99 4.48 -6.03
CA LYS A 10 5.43 4.64 -5.81
C LYS A 10 5.85 4.40 -4.36
N ARG A 11 4.94 3.89 -3.53
CA ARG A 11 5.22 3.64 -2.11
C ARG A 11 6.26 2.53 -1.96
N GLN A 12 7.24 2.76 -1.09
CA GLN A 12 8.20 1.72 -0.67
C GLN A 12 7.53 0.83 0.38
N CYS A 13 7.52 -0.47 0.13
CA CYS A 13 6.96 -1.49 1.03
C CYS A 13 8.04 -2.03 1.98
N THR A 14 7.69 -2.26 3.24
CA THR A 14 8.57 -2.90 4.22
C THR A 14 8.48 -4.44 4.13
N LEU A 15 9.32 -5.14 4.90
CA LEU A 15 9.36 -6.61 4.92
C LEU A 15 7.97 -7.24 5.05
N ALA A 16 7.68 -8.21 4.17
CA ALA A 16 6.44 -8.99 4.14
C ALA A 16 5.14 -8.15 4.23
N SER A 17 5.13 -6.95 3.64
CA SER A 17 3.91 -6.14 3.53
C SER A 17 2.88 -6.79 2.61
N VAL A 18 1.60 -6.64 2.92
CA VAL A 18 0.48 -7.10 2.09
C VAL A 18 -0.26 -5.89 1.51
N THR A 19 -0.46 -5.91 0.19
CA THR A 19 -1.30 -4.92 -0.52
C THR A 19 -2.50 -5.63 -1.11
N SER A 20 -3.71 -5.16 -0.77
CA SER A 20 -4.96 -5.68 -1.33
C SER A 20 -5.58 -4.65 -2.27
N ILE A 21 -5.99 -5.10 -3.45
CA ILE A 21 -6.67 -4.29 -4.46
C ILE A 21 -8.14 -4.65 -4.45
N HIS A 22 -9.00 -3.65 -4.27
CA HIS A 22 -10.46 -3.84 -4.24
C HIS A 22 -11.04 -3.49 -5.61
N PHE A 23 -11.76 -4.42 -6.21
CA PHE A 23 -12.40 -4.26 -7.51
C PHE A 23 -13.93 -4.23 -7.35
N ASP A 24 -14.62 -3.45 -8.18
CA ASP A 24 -16.06 -3.57 -8.33
C ASP A 24 -16.45 -4.76 -9.22
N LYS A 25 -17.75 -4.99 -9.37
CA LYS A 25 -18.31 -6.07 -10.21
C LYS A 25 -17.93 -5.95 -11.69
N ASN A 26 -17.55 -4.75 -12.14
CA ASN A 26 -17.20 -4.44 -13.51
C ASN A 26 -15.66 -4.42 -13.72
N GLY A 27 -14.88 -4.81 -12.72
CA GLY A 27 -13.41 -4.86 -12.78
C GLY A 27 -12.73 -3.50 -12.59
N LYS A 28 -13.46 -2.45 -12.19
CA LYS A 28 -12.86 -1.15 -11.89
C LYS A 28 -12.25 -1.16 -10.50
N VAL A 29 -11.03 -0.62 -10.38
CA VAL A 29 -10.37 -0.43 -9.08
C VAL A 29 -11.14 0.59 -8.25
N LEU A 30 -11.61 0.16 -7.08
CA LEU A 30 -12.28 0.99 -6.09
C LEU A 30 -11.27 1.57 -5.09
N GLY A 31 -10.21 0.84 -4.78
CA GLY A 31 -9.21 1.27 -3.82
C GLY A 31 -8.16 0.22 -3.50
N LEU A 32 -7.30 0.57 -2.54
CA LEU A 32 -6.18 -0.23 -2.08
C LEU A 32 -6.16 -0.22 -0.55
N THR A 33 -5.79 -1.33 0.07
CA THR A 33 -5.49 -1.41 1.51
C THR A 33 -4.10 -2.01 1.72
N TYR A 34 -3.41 -1.54 2.76
CA TYR A 34 -2.05 -1.95 3.09
C TYR A 34 -1.99 -2.49 4.51
N SER A 35 -1.20 -3.55 4.71
CA SER A 35 -0.92 -4.12 6.03
C SER A 35 0.57 -4.48 6.13
N GLU A 36 1.18 -4.22 7.29
CA GLU A 36 2.58 -4.54 7.58
C GLU A 36 2.67 -5.54 8.74
N PRO A 37 2.31 -6.82 8.52
CA PRO A 37 2.23 -7.82 9.60
C PRO A 37 3.60 -8.09 10.26
N ALA A 38 4.67 -8.05 9.47
CA ALA A 38 6.05 -8.23 9.96
C ALA A 38 6.72 -6.93 10.43
N ARG A 39 5.97 -5.83 10.63
CA ARG A 39 6.53 -4.53 11.03
C ARG A 39 7.38 -4.60 12.30
N HIS A 40 7.03 -5.48 13.23
CA HIS A 40 7.74 -5.69 14.48
C HIS A 40 9.16 -6.28 14.31
N LEU A 41 9.50 -6.78 13.14
CA LEU A 41 10.84 -7.30 12.81
C LEU A 41 11.75 -6.22 12.19
N LEU A 42 11.20 -5.03 11.90
CA LEU A 42 11.97 -3.95 11.31
C LEU A 42 12.90 -3.32 12.37
N PRO A 43 14.11 -2.88 11.96
CA PRO A 43 14.97 -2.12 12.85
C PRO A 43 14.25 -0.83 13.28
N GLU A 44 14.47 -0.40 14.51
CA GLU A 44 14.05 0.93 14.93
C GLU A 44 14.84 1.97 14.13
N ASN A 45 14.12 2.98 13.62
CA ASN A 45 14.78 4.09 12.94
C ASN A 45 15.68 4.81 13.95
N LYS A 46 16.95 5.00 13.59
CA LYS A 46 17.91 5.79 14.37
C LYS A 46 17.48 7.24 14.47
#